data_AF-A0A8S8Y166-F1
#
_entry.id   AF-A0A8S8Y166-F1
#
_cell.length_a   1.000
_cell.length_b   1.000
_cell.length_c   1.000
_cell.angle_alpha   90.00
_cell.angle_beta   90.00
_cell.angle_gamma   90.00
#
_symmetry.space_group_name_H-M   'P 1'
#
loop_
_entity.id
_entity.type
_entity.pdbx_description
1 polymer ?
#
loop_
_entity_poly.entity_id
_entity_poly.type
_entity_poly.pdbx_seq_one_letter_code
_entity_poly.pdbx_strand_id
1 'polypeptide(L)'
;MEMIVVLFWIIASLILASAWAVVNGNDIVHAVVWLSAVFLLTACLFILAEAEFLAVIQVLVYVGAISVVIIFGIMLTKRTLKGGESA
;
A
#
# COMPACT_ATOMS: atom_id res chain seq x y z
N MET A 1 23.10 19.55 3.00
CA MET A 1 22.37 18.28 3.16
C MET A 1 22.39 17.60 1.81
N GLU A 2 22.89 16.36 1.74
CA GLU A 2 22.89 15.57 0.51
C GLU A 2 21.48 15.53 -0.10
N MET A 3 21.35 15.74 -1.40
CA MET A 3 20.04 15.74 -2.10
C MET A 3 19.26 14.44 -1.87
N ILE A 4 19.97 13.32 -1.80
CA ILE A 4 19.41 11.99 -1.50
C ILE A 4 18.76 11.95 -0.11
N VAL A 5 19.36 12.60 0.89
CA VAL A 5 18.82 12.64 2.27
C VAL A 5 17.54 13.44 2.33
N VAL A 6 17.44 14.53 1.58
CA VAL A 6 16.20 15.33 1.48
C VAL A 6 15.07 14.48 0.87
N LEU A 7 15.36 13.81 -0.26
CA LEU A 7 14.39 12.94 -0.92
C LEU A 7 13.96 11.77 -0.01
N PHE A 8 14.89 11.16 0.71
CA PHE A 8 14.60 10.12 1.69
C PHE A 8 13.59 10.60 2.74
N TRP A 9 13.82 11.76 3.37
CA TRP A 9 12.92 12.28 4.40
C TRP A 9 11.53 12.62 3.86
N ILE A 10 11.45 13.17 2.64
CA ILE A 10 10.18 13.45 1.97
C ILE A 10 9.41 12.13 1.75
N ILE A 11 10.04 11.14 1.12
CA ILE A 11 9.41 9.85 0.82
C ILE A 11 9.02 9.11 2.12
N ALA A 12 9.90 9.09 3.13
CA ALA A 12 9.64 8.48 4.42
C ALA A 12 8.44 9.13 5.12
N SER A 13 8.32 10.46 5.08
CA SER A 13 7.16 11.17 5.65
C SER A 13 5.85 10.82 4.93
N LEU A 14 5.88 10.68 3.60
CA LEU A 14 4.73 10.26 2.80
C LEU A 14 4.33 8.81 3.08
N ILE A 15 5.31 7.92 3.32
CA ILE A 15 5.05 6.53 3.73
C ILE A 15 4.31 6.52 5.07
N LEU A 16 4.79 7.27 6.06
CA LEU A 16 4.15 7.34 7.37
C LEU A 16 2.74 7.94 7.29
N ALA A 17 2.55 9.02 6.52
CA ALA A 17 1.24 9.62 6.31
C ALA A 17 0.26 8.65 5.63
N SER A 18 0.73 7.92 4.62
CA SER A 18 -0.08 6.91 3.91
C SER A 18 -0.41 5.73 4.82
N ALA A 19 0.57 5.23 5.58
CA ALA A 19 0.36 4.14 6.54
C ALA A 19 -0.63 4.53 7.65
N TRP A 20 -0.59 5.79 8.10
CA TRP A 20 -1.58 6.30 9.04
C TRP A 20 -2.99 6.32 8.42
N ALA A 21 -3.11 6.72 7.15
CA ALA A 21 -4.39 6.66 6.43
C ALA A 21 -4.91 5.22 6.22
N VAL A 22 -4.03 4.22 6.08
CA VAL A 22 -4.41 2.80 6.00
C VAL A 22 -5.16 2.36 7.26
N VAL A 23 -4.67 2.72 8.45
CA VAL A 23 -5.23 2.25 9.72
C VAL A 23 -6.41 3.08 10.22
N ASN A 24 -6.54 4.33 9.78
CA ASN A 24 -7.59 5.26 10.23
C ASN A 24 -8.88 5.20 9.38
N GLY A 25 -8.88 4.48 8.26
CA GLY A 25 -10.01 4.40 7.34
C GLY A 25 -11.08 3.37 7.77
N ASN A 26 -12.36 3.75 7.73
CA ASN A 26 -13.47 2.82 8.00
C ASN A 26 -13.79 1.88 6.81
N ASP A 27 -13.32 2.21 5.60
CA ASP A 27 -13.54 1.37 4.43
C ASP A 27 -12.26 0.64 4.01
N ILE A 28 -12.33 -0.69 4.02
CA ILE A 28 -11.19 -1.56 3.75
C ILE A 28 -10.69 -1.40 2.30
N VAL A 29 -11.53 -1.05 1.33
CA VAL A 29 -11.06 -0.86 -0.06
C VAL A 29 -10.20 0.39 -0.13
N HIS A 30 -10.59 1.47 0.53
CA HIS A 30 -9.76 2.68 0.65
C HIS A 30 -8.46 2.39 1.39
N ALA A 31 -8.49 1.59 2.47
CA ALA A 31 -7.30 1.19 3.19
C ALA A 31 -6.29 0.45 2.27
N VAL A 32 -6.76 -0.40 1.36
CA VAL A 32 -5.87 -1.10 0.41
C VAL A 32 -5.30 -0.16 -0.65
N VAL A 33 -6.04 0.87 -1.08
CA VAL A 33 -5.49 1.89 -1.99
C VAL A 33 -4.34 2.65 -1.31
N TRP A 34 -4.51 3.04 -0.04
CA TRP A 34 -3.44 3.66 0.74
C TRP A 34 -2.26 2.70 1.00
N LEU A 35 -2.52 1.41 1.18
CA LEU A 35 -1.48 0.40 1.32
C LEU A 35 -0.66 0.24 0.03
N SER A 36 -1.30 0.28 -1.14
CA SER A 36 -0.61 0.30 -2.43
C SER A 36 0.28 1.55 -2.58
N ALA A 37 -0.15 2.70 -2.08
CA ALA A 37 0.68 3.91 -2.05
C ALA A 37 1.92 3.74 -1.15
N VAL A 38 1.77 3.11 0.03
CA VAL A 38 2.90 2.74 0.90
C VAL A 38 3.91 1.87 0.15
N PHE A 39 3.44 0.81 -0.53
CA PHE A 39 4.32 -0.07 -1.29
C PHE A 39 5.03 0.62 -2.44
N LEU A 40 4.35 1.52 -3.16
CA LEU A 40 4.95 2.29 -4.24
C LEU A 40 6.04 3.24 -3.74
N LEU A 41 5.78 3.96 -2.64
CA LEU A 41 6.75 4.87 -2.03
C LEU A 41 7.96 4.11 -1.46
N THR A 42 7.74 2.91 -0.90
CA THR A 42 8.84 2.02 -0.49
C THR A 42 9.70 1.57 -1.68
N ALA A 43 9.11 1.35 -2.85
CA ALA A 43 9.89 1.06 -4.06
C ALA A 43 10.79 2.25 -4.45
N CYS A 44 10.31 3.50 -4.27
CA CYS A 44 11.16 4.68 -4.44
C CYS A 44 12.34 4.68 -3.45
N LEU A 45 12.13 4.29 -2.18
CA LEU A 45 13.25 4.15 -1.23
C LEU A 45 14.28 3.11 -1.66
N PHE A 46 13.85 1.99 -2.25
CA PHE A 46 14.77 0.99 -2.80
C PHE A 46 15.58 1.53 -3.98
N ILE A 47 15.00 2.37 -4.84
CA ILE A 47 15.76 3.06 -5.90
C ILE A 47 16.80 4.00 -5.29
N LEU A 48 16.43 4.78 -4.26
CA LEU A 48 17.36 5.66 -3.55
C LEU A 48 18.50 4.90 -2.85
N ALA A 49 18.26 3.64 -2.47
CA ALA A 49 19.24 2.75 -1.84
C ALA A 49 20.02 1.90 -2.86
N GLU A 50 19.96 2.23 -4.16
CA GLU A 50 20.62 1.48 -5.25
C GLU A 50 20.20 -0.01 -5.33
N ALA A 51 19.01 -0.32 -4.82
CA ALA A 51 18.46 -1.66 -4.75
C ALA A 51 17.39 -1.89 -5.84
N GLU A 52 17.79 -1.77 -7.11
CA GLU A 52 16.87 -1.78 -8.26
C GLU A 52 16.05 -3.06 -8.38
N PHE A 53 16.68 -4.23 -8.18
CA PHE A 53 15.97 -5.51 -8.22
C PHE A 53 14.87 -5.59 -7.16
N LEU A 54 15.15 -5.13 -5.94
CA LEU A 54 14.15 -5.06 -4.87
C LEU A 54 13.04 -4.08 -5.20
N ALA A 55 13.34 -2.92 -5.81
CA ALA A 55 12.33 -1.96 -6.25
C ALA A 55 11.36 -2.57 -7.26
N VAL A 56 11.87 -3.30 -8.25
CA VAL A 56 11.04 -3.98 -9.26
C VAL A 56 10.16 -5.06 -8.61
N ILE A 57 10.74 -5.90 -7.75
CA ILE A 57 9.98 -6.93 -7.02
C ILE A 57 8.91 -6.28 -6.11
N GLN A 58 9.22 -5.15 -5.47
CA GLN A 58 8.29 -4.41 -4.64
C GLN A 58 7.04 -4.00 -5.42
N VAL A 59 7.22 -3.47 -6.64
CA VAL A 59 6.10 -3.06 -7.49
C VAL A 59 5.34 -4.28 -8.01
N LEU A 60 6.03 -5.28 -8.58
CA LEU A 60 5.37 -6.42 -9.22
C LEU A 60 4.61 -7.29 -8.21
N VAL A 61 5.24 -7.58 -7.06
CA VAL A 61 4.68 -8.52 -6.07
C VAL A 61 3.75 -7.81 -5.10
N TYR A 62 4.14 -6.66 -4.54
CA TYR A 62 3.33 -6.02 -3.49
C TYR A 62 2.24 -5.12 -4.06
N VAL A 63 2.60 -4.15 -4.91
CA VAL A 63 1.60 -3.25 -5.54
C VAL A 63 0.71 -4.03 -6.52
N GLY A 64 1.31 -4.93 -7.30
CA GLY A 64 0.60 -5.76 -8.28
C GLY A 64 -0.18 -6.91 -7.65
N ALA A 65 0.51 -7.97 -7.23
CA ALA A 65 -0.15 -9.22 -6.83
C ALA A 65 -0.84 -9.15 -5.46
N ILE A 66 -0.13 -8.74 -4.40
CA ILE A 66 -0.63 -8.81 -3.02
C ILE A 66 -1.83 -7.87 -2.82
N SER A 67 -1.73 -6.61 -3.23
CA SER A 67 -2.85 -5.66 -3.11
C SER A 67 -4.11 -6.16 -3.83
N VAL A 68 -3.97 -6.75 -5.03
CA VAL A 68 -5.08 -7.33 -5.78
C VAL A 68 -5.69 -8.53 -5.04
N VAL A 69 -4.87 -9.44 -4.52
CA VAL A 69 -5.35 -10.58 -3.71
C VAL A 69 -6.11 -10.11 -2.47
N ILE A 70 -5.63 -9.06 -1.79
CA ILE A 70 -6.32 -8.48 -0.64
C ILE A 70 -7.68 -7.91 -1.07
N ILE A 71 -7.76 -7.15 -2.17
CA ILE A 71 -9.02 -6.61 -2.70
C ILE A 71 -10.00 -7.74 -3.01
N PHE A 72 -9.55 -8.79 -3.72
CA PHE A 72 -10.38 -9.94 -4.03
C PHE A 72 -10.89 -10.64 -2.76
N GLY A 73 -10.02 -10.87 -1.78
CA GLY A 73 -10.40 -11.44 -0.49
C GLY A 73 -11.48 -10.61 0.22
N ILE A 74 -11.31 -9.29 0.30
CA ILE A 74 -12.28 -8.37 0.90
C ILE A 74 -13.61 -8.41 0.17
N MET A 75 -13.60 -8.39 -1.17
CA MET A 75 -14.83 -8.43 -1.98
C MET A 75 -15.63 -9.72 -1.75
N LEU A 76 -14.94 -10.85 -1.58
CA LEU A 76 -15.58 -12.13 -1.27
C LEU A 76 -16.16 -12.13 0.15
N THR A 77 -15.41 -11.67 1.15
CA THR A 77 -15.86 -11.63 2.55
C THR A 77 -17.01 -10.65 2.78
N LYS A 78 -16.99 -9.46 2.16
CA LYS A 78 -18.07 -8.45 2.29
C LYS A 78 -19.41 -8.97 1.78
N ARG A 79 -19.43 -9.83 0.75
CA ARG A 79 -20.68 -10.42 0.21
C ARG A 79 -21.33 -11.42 1.16
N THR A 80 -20.53 -12.18 1.90
CA THR A 80 -21.04 -13.22 2.83
C THR A 80 -21.79 -12.62 4.02
N LEU A 81 -21.44 -11.41 4.46
CA LEU A 81 -22.12 -10.74 5.58
C LEU A 81 -23.48 -10.11 5.20
N LYS A 82 -23.75 -9.90 3.91
CA LYS A 82 -24.97 -9.22 3.43
C LYS A 82 -26.16 -10.16 3.20
N GLY A 83 -26.06 -11.43 3.63
CA GLY A 83 -27.07 -12.48 3.44
C GLY A 83 -28.07 -12.67 4.58
N GLY A 84 -28.20 -11.70 5.50
CA GLY A 84 -29.01 -11.81 6.73
C GLY A 84 -30.12 -10.77 6.88
N GLU A 85 -30.45 -10.00 5.86
CA GLU A 85 -31.67 -9.18 5.85
C GLU A 85 -32.78 -10.00 5.19
N SER A 86 -33.39 -10.88 5.97
CA SER A 86 -34.68 -11.52 5.65
C SER A 86 -35.78 -10.94 6.52
N ALA A 87 -36.96 -10.84 5.89
CA ALA A 87 -38.30 -10.66 6.44
C ALA A 87 -38.79 -9.21 6.58
#